data_AF-C5L2R9-F1
#
_entry.id   AF-C5L2R9-F1
#
_cell.length_a   1.000
_cell.length_b   1.000
_cell.length_c   1.000
_cell.angle_alpha   90.00
_cell.angle_beta   90.00
_cell.angle_gamma   90.00
#
_symmetry.space_group_name_H-M   'P 1'
#
loop_
_entity.id
_entity.type
_entity.pdbx_description
1 polymer ?
#
loop_
_entity_poly.entity_id
_entity_poly.type
_entity_poly.pdbx_seq_one_letter_code
_entity_poly.pdbx_strand_id
1 'polypeptide(L)'
;MDTAKGSGGLDGHRVVDPQALSQSLVNKVNTFEESVGVLLWKCLVHVEALQLVDLPLLIGHCTTVLDQVGERDLEVKHVRRQEALVIHYFHCIMKHSEKLSAKAVFESMRDTGLISGILHYLANKECTPDLKAVGMEGLSMLADSEDFQCDMHRFLPRLEDIEALREIEKVAEVVLQEGLLKRSDVRPLLDLFAKCKRMN
;
A
#
# COMPACT_ATOMS: atom_id res chain seq x y z
N MET A 1 -44.26 -42.82 -31.22
CA MET A 1 -44.05 -42.91 -32.67
C MET A 1 -44.94 -41.84 -33.28
N ASP A 2 -44.49 -40.73 -33.84
CA ASP A 2 -43.17 -40.20 -34.21
C ASP A 2 -43.39 -38.69 -34.46
N THR A 3 -42.62 -37.79 -33.83
CA THR A 3 -41.47 -37.05 -34.43
C THR A 3 -41.81 -36.44 -35.81
N ALA A 4 -41.60 -35.17 -36.14
CA ALA A 4 -40.78 -34.11 -35.60
C ALA A 4 -41.33 -32.74 -36.07
N LYS A 5 -41.38 -31.74 -35.16
CA LYS A 5 -41.42 -30.33 -35.54
C LYS A 5 -39.99 -29.92 -35.89
N GLY A 6 -39.77 -29.62 -37.16
CA GLY A 6 -38.49 -29.13 -37.69
C GLY A 6 -38.10 -27.81 -37.04
N SER A 7 -37.07 -27.90 -36.21
CA SER A 7 -36.18 -26.84 -35.79
C SER A 7 -35.44 -26.23 -36.98
N GLY A 8 -35.49 -24.91 -37.11
CA GLY A 8 -34.71 -24.14 -38.08
C GLY A 8 -34.73 -22.66 -37.74
N GLY A 9 -34.47 -22.34 -36.46
CA GLY A 9 -34.26 -20.97 -36.00
C GLY A 9 -32.92 -20.47 -36.55
N LEU A 10 -33.00 -19.68 -37.62
CA LEU A 10 -31.90 -18.94 -38.21
C LEU A 10 -31.38 -17.89 -37.21
N ASP A 11 -30.05 -17.86 -37.10
CA ASP A 11 -29.23 -16.71 -36.69
C ASP A 11 -29.65 -15.96 -35.43
N GLY A 12 -29.39 -16.61 -34.29
CA GLY A 12 -29.04 -15.91 -33.07
C GLY A 12 -27.67 -15.23 -33.23
N HIS A 13 -27.59 -14.16 -34.02
CA HIS A 13 -26.56 -13.15 -33.81
C HIS A 13 -26.77 -12.63 -32.39
N ARG A 14 -26.06 -13.24 -31.42
CA ARG A 14 -25.90 -12.65 -30.10
C ARG A 14 -25.20 -11.32 -30.34
N VAL A 15 -25.99 -10.26 -30.40
CA VAL A 15 -25.51 -8.90 -30.24
C VAL A 15 -24.89 -8.90 -28.85
N VAL A 16 -23.56 -9.04 -28.82
CA VAL A 16 -22.80 -8.93 -27.58
C VAL A 16 -22.93 -7.48 -27.18
N ASP A 17 -23.62 -7.22 -26.07
CA ASP A 17 -23.74 -5.88 -25.51
C ASP A 17 -22.33 -5.33 -25.26
N PRO A 18 -21.93 -4.25 -25.95
CA PRO A 18 -20.61 -3.65 -25.78
C PRO A 18 -20.33 -3.21 -24.35
N GLN A 19 -21.37 -2.84 -23.58
CA GLN A 19 -21.25 -2.48 -22.17
C GLN A 19 -20.95 -3.70 -21.30
N ALA A 20 -21.58 -4.84 -21.58
CA ALA A 20 -21.29 -6.10 -20.89
C ALA A 20 -19.89 -6.64 -21.22
N LEU A 21 -19.42 -6.47 -22.46
CA LEU A 21 -18.05 -6.82 -22.87
C LEU A 21 -17.02 -5.93 -22.17
N SER A 22 -17.30 -4.62 -22.10
CA SER A 22 -16.49 -3.64 -21.36
C SER A 22 -16.41 -4.00 -19.87
N GLN A 23 -17.54 -4.34 -19.24
CA GLN A 23 -17.55 -4.74 -17.83
C GLN A 23 -16.80 -6.05 -17.59
N SER A 24 -16.91 -7.02 -18.50
CA SER A 24 -16.15 -8.27 -18.42
C SER A 24 -14.64 -8.04 -18.49
N LEU A 25 -14.19 -7.12 -19.35
CA LEU A 25 -12.77 -6.76 -19.44
C LEU A 25 -12.27 -6.08 -18.16
N VAL A 26 -13.02 -5.10 -17.64
CA VAL A 26 -12.70 -4.43 -16.36
C VAL A 26 -12.54 -5.46 -15.24
N ASN A 27 -13.48 -6.41 -15.13
CA ASN A 27 -13.41 -7.44 -14.09
C ASN A 27 -12.17 -8.35 -14.23
N LYS A 28 -11.76 -8.67 -15.48
CA LYS A 28 -10.55 -9.46 -15.73
C LYS A 28 -9.28 -8.69 -15.38
N VAL A 29 -9.22 -7.40 -15.71
CA VAL A 29 -8.10 -6.52 -15.34
C VAL A 29 -7.99 -6.43 -13.83
N ASN A 30 -9.08 -6.17 -13.12
CA ASN A 30 -9.08 -6.12 -11.66
C ASN A 30 -8.60 -7.44 -11.05
N THR A 31 -9.10 -8.58 -11.56
CA THR A 31 -8.69 -9.91 -11.07
C THR A 31 -7.19 -10.14 -11.30
N PHE A 32 -6.68 -9.73 -12.47
CA PHE A 32 -5.26 -9.83 -12.79
C PHE A 32 -4.42 -8.98 -11.86
N GLU A 33 -4.78 -7.71 -11.68
CA GLU A 33 -4.06 -6.77 -10.81
C GLU A 33 -4.03 -7.27 -9.36
N GLU A 34 -5.17 -7.70 -8.81
CA GLU A 34 -5.23 -8.27 -7.45
C GLU A 34 -4.35 -9.52 -7.33
N SER A 35 -4.39 -10.42 -8.33
CA SER A 35 -3.64 -11.68 -8.29
C SER A 35 -2.14 -11.46 -8.38
N VAL A 36 -1.70 -10.62 -9.32
CA VAL A 36 -0.29 -10.24 -9.46
C VAL A 36 0.19 -9.53 -8.22
N GLY A 37 -0.61 -8.60 -7.69
CA GLY A 37 -0.24 -7.82 -6.54
C GLY A 37 -0.05 -8.68 -5.28
N VAL A 38 -0.96 -9.62 -5.04
CA VAL A 38 -0.85 -10.59 -3.93
C VAL A 38 0.36 -11.51 -4.14
N LEU A 39 0.59 -12.00 -5.36
CA LEU A 39 1.74 -12.85 -5.67
C LEU A 39 3.06 -12.13 -5.37
N LEU A 40 3.19 -10.89 -5.85
CA LEU A 40 4.34 -10.03 -5.58
C LEU A 40 4.53 -9.85 -4.07
N TRP A 41 3.48 -9.52 -3.34
CA TRP A 41 3.59 -9.38 -1.88
C TRP A 41 4.15 -10.64 -1.23
N LYS A 42 3.62 -11.82 -1.57
CA LYS A 42 4.10 -13.09 -1.01
C LYS A 42 5.56 -13.36 -1.36
N CYS A 43 6.02 -12.97 -2.54
CA CYS A 43 7.44 -13.06 -2.90
C CYS A 43 8.30 -12.08 -2.08
N LEU A 44 7.88 -10.81 -1.96
CA LEU A 44 8.65 -9.75 -1.30
C LEU A 44 8.80 -9.94 0.22
N VAL A 45 8.05 -10.86 0.84
CA VAL A 45 8.32 -11.26 2.24
C VAL A 45 9.74 -11.81 2.41
N HIS A 46 10.31 -12.40 1.35
CA HIS A 46 11.66 -12.97 1.34
C HIS A 46 12.69 -11.96 0.85
N VAL A 47 13.79 -11.80 1.60
CA VAL A 47 14.84 -10.82 1.26
C VAL A 47 15.54 -11.17 -0.05
N GLU A 48 15.70 -12.44 -0.35
CA GLU A 48 16.33 -12.93 -1.57
C GLU A 48 15.53 -12.50 -2.81
N ALA A 49 14.20 -12.48 -2.71
CA ALA A 49 13.35 -11.97 -3.78
C ALA A 49 13.50 -10.45 -3.93
N LEU A 50 13.51 -9.70 -2.81
CA LEU A 50 13.73 -8.25 -2.81
C LEU A 50 15.09 -7.86 -3.42
N GLN A 51 16.14 -8.65 -3.21
CA GLN A 51 17.47 -8.43 -3.78
C GLN A 51 17.53 -8.61 -5.30
N LEU A 52 16.59 -9.36 -5.89
CA LEU A 52 16.47 -9.56 -7.33
C LEU A 52 15.57 -8.53 -8.01
N VAL A 53 14.77 -7.82 -7.22
CA VAL A 53 13.84 -6.81 -7.72
C VAL A 53 14.57 -5.50 -7.98
N ASP A 54 14.16 -4.81 -9.04
CA ASP A 54 14.52 -3.41 -9.25
C ASP A 54 13.80 -2.54 -8.20
N LEU A 55 14.48 -2.29 -7.08
CA LEU A 55 13.91 -1.55 -5.95
C LEU A 55 13.51 -0.12 -6.33
N PRO A 56 14.32 0.68 -7.06
CA PRO A 56 13.87 1.98 -7.55
C PRO A 56 12.57 1.92 -8.34
N LEU A 57 12.40 0.93 -9.23
CA LEU A 57 11.18 0.76 -10.00
C LEU A 57 9.99 0.37 -9.10
N LEU A 58 10.18 -0.54 -8.14
CA LEU A 58 9.13 -0.91 -7.18
C LEU A 58 8.71 0.29 -6.31
N ILE A 59 9.68 1.05 -5.81
CA ILE A 59 9.43 2.26 -5.00
C ILE A 59 8.69 3.32 -5.83
N GLY A 60 9.09 3.55 -7.08
CA GLY A 60 8.40 4.46 -8.00
C GLY A 60 6.98 4.00 -8.34
N HIS A 61 6.77 2.69 -8.49
CA HIS A 61 5.43 2.12 -8.66
C HIS A 61 4.55 2.37 -7.43
N CYS A 62 5.06 2.14 -6.22
CA CYS A 62 4.35 2.42 -4.98
C CYS A 62 3.91 3.88 -4.89
N THR A 63 4.81 4.83 -5.18
CA THR A 63 4.45 6.26 -5.25
C THR A 63 3.33 6.50 -6.26
N THR A 64 3.49 6.00 -7.49
CA THR A 64 2.52 6.23 -8.58
C THR A 64 1.13 5.74 -8.21
N VAL A 65 1.04 4.56 -7.58
CA VAL A 65 -0.23 4.01 -7.10
C VAL A 65 -0.85 4.94 -6.05
N LEU A 66 -0.08 5.38 -5.05
CA LEU A 66 -0.59 6.24 -3.98
C LEU A 66 -1.00 7.64 -4.46
N ASP A 67 -0.30 8.22 -5.44
CA ASP A 67 -0.67 9.50 -6.03
C ASP A 67 -2.04 9.43 -6.73
N GLN A 68 -2.35 8.31 -7.39
CA GLN A 68 -3.63 8.08 -8.05
C GLN A 68 -4.79 7.88 -7.05
N VAL A 69 -4.49 7.59 -5.78
CA VAL A 69 -5.47 7.48 -4.71
C VAL A 69 -5.99 8.83 -4.27
N GLY A 70 -5.10 9.82 -4.15
CA GLY A 70 -5.48 11.17 -3.74
C GLY A 70 -6.50 11.84 -4.66
N GLU A 71 -6.64 11.32 -5.90
CA GLU A 71 -7.58 11.80 -6.90
C GLU A 71 -8.95 11.07 -6.88
N ARG A 72 -9.12 10.00 -6.08
CA ARG A 72 -10.32 9.14 -6.10
C ARG A 72 -10.91 8.94 -4.71
N ASP A 73 -12.23 9.06 -4.58
CA ASP A 73 -12.94 8.64 -3.37
C ASP A 73 -12.74 7.12 -3.17
N LEU A 74 -12.09 6.76 -2.06
CA LEU A 74 -11.73 5.38 -1.72
C LEU A 74 -12.94 4.63 -1.16
N GLU A 75 -13.85 4.13 -2.00
CA GLU A 75 -14.87 3.21 -1.48
C GLU A 75 -14.21 1.91 -0.92
N VAL A 76 -14.26 1.83 0.42
CA VAL A 76 -13.43 1.13 1.41
C VAL A 76 -13.31 -0.40 1.35
N LYS A 77 -13.87 -1.10 0.35
CA LYS A 77 -14.12 -2.55 0.53
C LYS A 77 -13.05 -3.52 0.00
N HIS A 78 -11.96 -3.05 -0.59
CA HIS A 78 -11.05 -3.97 -1.30
C HIS A 78 -9.61 -3.93 -0.80
N VAL A 79 -9.35 -4.71 0.26
CA VAL A 79 -8.02 -4.99 0.85
C VAL A 79 -7.00 -5.56 -0.15
N ARG A 80 -7.44 -5.99 -1.35
CA ARG A 80 -6.60 -6.60 -2.39
C ARG A 80 -6.19 -5.65 -3.51
N ARG A 81 -6.65 -4.40 -3.50
CA ARG A 81 -6.22 -3.44 -4.51
C ARG A 81 -4.77 -3.02 -4.29
N GLN A 82 -4.18 -2.46 -5.34
CA GLN A 82 -2.78 -2.06 -5.36
C GLN A 82 -2.45 -1.07 -4.23
N GLU A 83 -3.37 -0.17 -3.89
CA GLU A 83 -3.18 0.82 -2.83
C GLU A 83 -2.90 0.17 -1.47
N ALA A 84 -3.64 -0.91 -1.15
CA ALA A 84 -3.42 -1.66 0.07
C ALA A 84 -2.14 -2.51 0.00
N LEU A 85 -1.87 -3.11 -1.16
CA LEU A 85 -0.68 -3.93 -1.36
C LEU A 85 0.62 -3.12 -1.28
N VAL A 86 0.60 -1.85 -1.68
CA VAL A 86 1.74 -0.93 -1.54
C VAL A 86 2.17 -0.79 -0.08
N ILE A 87 1.25 -0.80 0.88
CA ILE A 87 1.59 -0.76 2.31
C ILE A 87 2.35 -2.03 2.71
N HIS A 88 1.93 -3.19 2.19
CA HIS A 88 2.65 -4.43 2.41
C HIS A 88 4.03 -4.43 1.73
N TYR A 89 4.17 -3.88 0.52
CA TYR A 89 5.46 -3.75 -0.16
C TYR A 89 6.40 -2.85 0.62
N PHE A 90 5.91 -1.68 1.06
CA PHE A 90 6.65 -0.76 1.92
C PHE A 90 7.13 -1.47 3.19
N HIS A 91 6.25 -2.15 3.92
CA HIS A 91 6.63 -2.91 5.10
C HIS A 91 7.71 -3.96 4.81
N CYS A 92 7.58 -4.73 3.72
CA CYS A 92 8.58 -5.70 3.30
C CYS A 92 9.95 -5.07 2.99
N ILE A 93 9.97 -3.92 2.30
CA ILE A 93 11.21 -3.18 2.03
C ILE A 93 11.83 -2.70 3.35
N MET A 94 11.04 -2.09 4.24
CA MET A 94 11.53 -1.57 5.52
C MET A 94 12.12 -2.68 6.39
N LYS A 95 11.44 -3.82 6.47
CA LYS A 95 11.86 -5.00 7.23
C LYS A 95 13.23 -5.54 6.82
N HIS A 96 13.60 -5.35 5.56
CA HIS A 96 14.86 -5.85 5.01
C HIS A 96 15.83 -4.74 4.57
N SER A 97 15.53 -3.47 4.89
CA SER A 97 16.24 -2.29 4.36
C SER A 97 17.75 -2.35 4.59
N GLU A 98 18.21 -2.80 5.76
CA GLU A 98 19.64 -3.00 6.06
C GLU A 98 20.34 -3.94 5.07
N LYS A 99 19.66 -5.01 4.66
CA LYS A 99 20.16 -6.02 3.71
C LYS A 99 20.06 -5.59 2.24
N LEU A 100 19.30 -4.53 1.97
CA LEU A 100 19.03 -3.99 0.64
C LEU A 100 19.83 -2.72 0.32
N SER A 101 20.84 -2.40 1.15
CA SER A 101 21.50 -1.08 1.17
C SER A 101 20.54 0.03 1.61
N ALA A 102 20.38 0.18 2.93
CA ALA A 102 19.45 1.13 3.55
C ALA A 102 19.56 2.54 2.95
N LYS A 103 20.79 3.04 2.76
CA LYS A 103 21.04 4.35 2.14
C LYS A 103 20.39 4.49 0.76
N ALA A 104 20.61 3.55 -0.14
CA ALA A 104 20.06 3.62 -1.50
C ALA A 104 18.53 3.50 -1.50
N VAL A 105 17.98 2.63 -0.65
CA VAL A 105 16.54 2.49 -0.44
C VAL A 105 15.93 3.81 0.03
N PHE A 106 16.51 4.43 1.06
CA PHE A 106 15.99 5.68 1.62
C PHE A 106 16.18 6.88 0.70
N GLU A 107 17.30 6.96 -0.02
CA GLU A 107 17.48 7.95 -1.09
C GLU A 107 16.37 7.82 -2.15
N SER A 108 16.09 6.60 -2.61
CA SER A 108 15.01 6.35 -3.56
C SER A 108 13.63 6.73 -3.00
N MET A 109 13.31 6.35 -1.75
CA MET A 109 12.02 6.68 -1.13
C MET A 109 11.82 8.18 -0.93
N ARG A 110 12.90 8.90 -0.61
CA ARG A 110 12.90 10.36 -0.52
C ARG A 110 12.66 10.98 -1.89
N ASP A 111 13.41 10.54 -2.89
CA ASP A 111 13.38 11.14 -4.23
C ASP A 111 12.04 10.90 -4.93
N THR A 112 11.36 9.79 -4.63
CA THR A 112 9.99 9.53 -5.12
C THR A 112 8.90 10.00 -4.17
N GLY A 113 9.21 10.56 -3.00
CA GLY A 113 8.20 10.98 -2.02
C GLY A 113 7.34 9.85 -1.45
N LEU A 114 7.79 8.59 -1.53
CA LEU A 114 7.00 7.43 -1.10
C LEU A 114 6.59 7.53 0.37
N ILE A 115 7.49 7.96 1.26
CA ILE A 115 7.22 8.07 2.70
C ILE A 115 6.02 8.98 2.94
N SER A 116 5.98 10.15 2.30
CA SER A 116 4.86 11.07 2.45
C SER A 116 3.55 10.47 1.91
N GLY A 117 3.59 9.75 0.78
CA GLY A 117 2.44 9.02 0.25
C GLY A 117 1.90 7.97 1.23
N ILE A 118 2.78 7.20 1.87
CA ILE A 118 2.42 6.21 2.90
C ILE A 118 1.75 6.90 4.09
N LEU A 119 2.32 8.01 4.58
CA LEU A 119 1.75 8.75 5.70
C LEU A 119 0.34 9.24 5.40
N HIS A 120 0.13 9.85 4.24
CA HIS A 120 -1.15 10.41 3.86
C HIS A 120 -2.20 9.31 3.67
N TYR A 121 -1.81 8.19 3.07
CA TYR A 121 -2.69 7.04 2.90
C TYR A 121 -3.10 6.42 4.24
N LEU A 122 -2.16 6.26 5.18
CA LEU A 122 -2.45 5.71 6.51
C LEU A 122 -3.24 6.68 7.41
N ALA A 123 -3.07 7.99 7.21
CA ALA A 123 -3.87 9.02 7.86
C ALA A 123 -5.35 8.99 7.41
N ASN A 124 -5.64 8.44 6.23
CA ASN A 124 -7.01 8.31 5.76
C ASN A 124 -7.83 7.41 6.72
N LYS A 125 -9.03 7.86 7.06
CA LYS A 125 -9.98 7.16 7.95
C LYS A 125 -10.50 5.86 7.35
N GLU A 126 -10.47 5.74 6.03
CA GLU A 126 -10.96 4.60 5.28
C GLU A 126 -9.97 3.43 5.24
N CYS A 127 -8.70 3.66 5.59
CA CYS A 127 -7.72 2.59 5.71
C CYS A 127 -8.06 1.66 6.89
N THR A 128 -8.08 0.35 6.66
CA THR A 128 -8.50 -0.63 7.68
C THR A 128 -7.51 -0.73 8.83
N PRO A 129 -7.94 -1.09 10.06
CA PRO A 129 -7.04 -1.25 11.20
C PRO A 129 -5.88 -2.23 10.95
N ASP A 130 -6.13 -3.37 10.28
CA ASP A 130 -5.10 -4.34 9.91
C ASP A 130 -4.04 -3.74 8.98
N LEU A 131 -4.47 -2.93 8.01
CA LEU A 131 -3.56 -2.31 7.07
C LEU A 131 -2.77 -1.18 7.73
N LYS A 132 -3.41 -0.44 8.64
CA LYS A 132 -2.74 0.54 9.51
C LYS A 132 -1.69 -0.11 10.39
N ALA A 133 -1.98 -1.29 10.95
CA ALA A 133 -1.01 -2.06 11.72
C ALA A 133 0.26 -2.35 10.90
N VAL A 134 0.12 -2.91 9.70
CA VAL A 134 1.26 -3.21 8.81
C VAL A 134 2.03 -1.94 8.43
N GLY A 135 1.32 -0.88 8.09
CA GLY A 135 1.93 0.41 7.76
C GLY A 135 2.71 1.00 8.94
N MET A 136 2.17 0.91 10.15
CA MET A 136 2.81 1.38 11.38
C MET A 136 4.06 0.57 11.74
N GLU A 137 4.09 -0.74 11.48
CA GLU A 137 5.32 -1.54 11.63
C GLU A 137 6.42 -1.02 10.69
N GLY A 138 6.09 -0.78 9.43
CA GLY A 138 7.03 -0.21 8.45
C GLY A 138 7.51 1.18 8.85
N LEU A 139 6.61 2.06 9.31
CA LEU A 139 6.97 3.39 9.80
C LEU A 139 7.80 3.34 11.09
N SER A 140 7.60 2.34 11.94
CA SER A 140 8.45 2.13 13.13
C SER A 140 9.86 1.75 12.75
N MET A 141 10.04 0.84 11.78
CA MET A 141 11.36 0.50 11.26
C MET A 141 12.04 1.70 10.60
N LEU A 142 11.27 2.57 9.94
CA LEU A 142 11.79 3.83 9.39
C LEU A 142 12.24 4.77 10.51
N ALA A 143 11.42 4.93 11.55
CA ALA A 143 11.74 5.76 12.70
C ALA A 143 12.98 5.26 13.48
N ASP A 144 13.26 3.96 13.44
CA ASP A 144 14.44 3.35 14.06
C ASP A 144 15.71 3.46 13.19
N SER A 145 15.59 3.86 11.92
CA SER A 145 16.72 3.97 11.01
C SER A 145 17.61 5.18 11.34
N GLU A 146 18.93 4.98 11.34
CA GLU A 146 19.91 6.05 11.57
C GLU A 146 19.80 7.15 10.51
N ASP A 147 19.68 6.78 9.23
CA ASP A 147 19.54 7.74 8.12
C ASP A 147 18.33 8.67 8.32
N PHE A 148 17.19 8.11 8.74
CA PHE A 148 15.97 8.88 9.01
C PHE A 148 16.11 9.75 10.26
N GLN A 149 16.70 9.22 11.34
CA GLN A 149 16.90 9.96 12.57
C GLN A 149 17.86 11.14 12.40
N CYS A 150 18.91 10.97 11.58
CA CYS A 150 19.90 12.00 11.28
C CYS A 150 19.32 13.19 10.51
N ASP A 151 18.43 12.95 9.55
CA ASP A 151 17.90 14.01 8.68
C ASP A 151 16.40 13.84 8.37
N MET A 152 15.60 13.76 9.43
CA MET A 152 14.15 13.57 9.36
C MET A 152 13.45 14.61 8.48
N HIS A 153 13.94 15.86 8.46
CA HIS A 153 13.35 16.95 7.68
C HIS A 153 13.43 16.73 6.17
N ARG A 154 14.42 15.96 5.68
CA ARG A 154 14.48 15.58 4.27
C ARG A 154 13.43 14.57 3.88
N PHE A 155 13.02 13.71 4.81
CA PHE A 155 12.00 12.70 4.59
C PHE A 155 10.58 13.22 4.85
N LEU A 156 10.45 14.22 5.71
CA LEU A 156 9.20 14.90 6.05
C LEU A 156 9.31 16.41 5.73
N PRO A 157 9.44 16.79 4.45
CA PRO A 157 9.69 18.18 4.09
C PRO A 157 8.46 19.08 4.24
N ARG A 158 7.26 18.50 4.33
CA ARG A 158 5.98 19.21 4.27
C ARG A 158 5.28 19.22 5.63
N LEU A 159 4.57 20.29 5.95
CA LEU A 159 3.80 20.39 7.20
C LEU A 159 2.69 19.33 7.23
N GLU A 160 2.10 19.05 6.08
CA GLU A 160 1.08 18.04 5.85
C GLU A 160 1.56 16.62 6.23
N ASP A 161 2.86 16.34 6.11
CA ASP A 161 3.43 15.05 6.51
C ASP A 161 3.45 14.92 8.06
N ILE A 162 3.67 16.02 8.77
CA ILE A 162 3.60 16.08 10.24
C ILE A 162 2.15 15.98 10.71
N GLU A 163 1.21 16.60 9.99
CA GLU A 163 -0.23 16.49 10.27
C GLU A 163 -0.72 15.05 10.05
N ALA A 164 -0.30 14.40 8.96
CA ALA A 164 -0.61 12.99 8.71
C ALA A 164 -0.08 12.08 9.83
N LEU A 165 1.16 12.29 10.31
CA LEU A 165 1.68 11.56 11.47
C LEU A 165 0.81 11.72 12.72
N ARG A 166 0.24 12.91 12.96
CA ARG A 166 -0.68 13.14 14.09
C ARG A 166 -2.00 12.42 13.92
N GLU A 167 -2.52 12.32 12.70
CA GLU A 167 -3.72 11.51 12.44
C GLU A 167 -3.45 10.03 12.64
N ILE A 168 -2.28 9.53 12.22
CA ILE A 168 -1.84 8.15 12.49
C ILE A 168 -1.72 7.91 14.01
N GLU A 169 -1.18 8.87 14.77
CA GLU A 169 -1.08 8.75 16.24
C GLU A 169 -2.46 8.54 16.89
N LYS A 170 -3.51 9.24 16.43
CA LYS A 170 -4.87 9.10 17.00
C LYS A 170 -5.43 7.69 16.84
N VAL A 171 -5.11 7.02 15.73
CA VAL A 171 -5.58 5.67 15.44
C VAL A 171 -4.64 4.58 15.94
N ALA A 172 -3.38 4.92 16.25
CA ALA A 172 -2.41 4.00 16.81
C ALA A 172 -2.90 3.34 18.11
N GLU A 173 -3.58 4.10 18.96
CA GLU A 173 -4.12 3.58 20.23
C GLU A 173 -5.22 2.53 19.98
N VAL A 174 -6.06 2.71 18.95
CA VAL A 174 -7.08 1.71 18.57
C VAL A 174 -6.42 0.42 18.10
N VAL A 175 -5.43 0.52 17.21
CA VAL A 175 -4.68 -0.63 16.68
C VAL A 175 -3.97 -1.41 17.81
N LEU A 176 -3.42 -0.69 18.81
CA LEU A 176 -2.80 -1.30 19.98
C LEU A 176 -3.83 -1.97 20.92
N GLN A 177 -4.99 -1.34 21.15
CA GLN A 177 -6.05 -1.87 22.01
C GLN A 177 -6.72 -3.10 21.41
N GLU A 178 -6.88 -3.15 20.09
CA GLU A 178 -7.39 -4.31 19.35
C GLU A 178 -6.38 -5.48 19.30
N GLY A 179 -5.14 -5.26 19.78
CA GLY A 179 -4.10 -6.29 19.82
C GLY A 179 -3.52 -6.63 18.45
N LEU A 180 -3.76 -5.78 17.43
CA LEU A 180 -3.21 -5.93 16.08
C LEU A 180 -1.71 -5.65 16.05
N LEU A 181 -1.21 -4.84 16.99
CA LEU A 181 0.20 -4.58 17.21
C LEU A 181 0.56 -4.61 18.68
N LYS A 182 1.80 -5.00 18.98
CA LYS A 182 2.35 -4.81 20.32
C LYS A 182 3.02 -3.46 20.41
N ARG A 183 2.87 -2.81 21.56
CA ARG A 183 3.52 -1.53 21.85
C ARG A 183 5.06 -1.59 21.75
N SER A 184 5.64 -2.77 22.02
CA SER A 184 7.08 -3.02 21.86
C SER A 184 7.54 -2.87 20.41
N ASP A 185 6.71 -3.29 19.47
CA ASP A 185 7.09 -3.46 18.07
C ASP A 185 7.05 -2.11 17.33
N VAL A 186 6.24 -1.17 17.83
CA VAL A 186 6.12 0.19 17.30
C VAL A 186 6.74 1.28 18.19
N ARG A 187 7.62 0.90 19.13
CA ARG A 187 8.19 1.85 20.08
C ARG A 187 8.91 3.05 19.42
N PRO A 188 9.78 2.84 18.40
CA PRO A 188 10.39 3.94 17.66
C PRO A 188 9.37 4.92 17.06
N LEU A 189 8.27 4.42 16.49
CA LEU A 189 7.21 5.27 15.95
C LEU A 189 6.51 6.11 17.04
N LEU A 190 6.26 5.52 18.21
CA LEU A 190 5.67 6.25 19.35
C LEU A 190 6.60 7.37 19.85
N ASP A 191 7.91 7.10 19.88
CA ASP A 191 8.90 8.11 20.25
C ASP A 191 9.01 9.22 19.17
N LEU A 192 8.85 8.88 17.89
CA LEU A 192 8.73 9.84 16.80
C LEU A 192 7.51 10.75 16.97
N PHE A 193 6.33 10.22 17.28
CA PHE A 193 5.14 11.04 17.57
C PHE A 193 5.39 12.03 18.71
N ALA A 194 6.04 11.58 19.79
CA ALA A 194 6.41 12.44 20.90
C ALA A 194 7.42 13.52 20.50
N LYS A 195 8.37 13.21 19.61
CA LYS A 195 9.34 14.18 19.06
C LYS A 195 8.63 15.25 18.21
N CYS A 196 7.74 14.85 17.31
CA CYS A 196 6.98 15.78 16.45
C CYS A 196 6.06 16.73 17.25
N LYS A 197 5.58 16.33 18.42
CA LYS A 197 4.82 17.21 19.33
C LYS A 197 5.65 18.35 19.92
N ARG A 198 6.96 18.17 20.07
CA ARG A 198 7.88 19.16 20.65
C ARG A 198 8.44 20.16 19.63
N MET A 199 8.18 19.92 18.34
CA MET A 199 8.64 20.77 17.24
C MET A 199 7.67 21.91 16.90
N ASN A 200 6.49 21.92 17.55
CA ASN A 200 5.55 23.03 17.60
C ASN A 200 5.71 23.79 18.92
#